data_AF-A0A518GHR4-F1
#
_entry.id   AF-A0A518GHR4-F1
#
_cell.length_a   1.000
_cell.length_b   1.000
_cell.length_c   1.000
_cell.angle_alpha   90.00
_cell.angle_beta   90.00
_cell.angle_gamma   90.00
#
_symmetry.space_group_name_H-M   'P 1'
#
loop_
_entity.id
_entity.type
_entity.pdbx_description
1 polymer ?
#
loop_
_entity_poly.entity_id
_entity_poly.type
_entity_poly.pdbx_seq_one_letter_code
_entity_poly.pdbx_strand_id
1 'polypeptide(L)'
;MLTGVSVSCFLLSYVVVLVVEASRFLFKLPGRSVVLIAMLSAGLAAHSIFVFNEMIVGVPSSAPELLSSWFQWAVIAAWGLAVACLILTIRNPDRAMGLFLIPVVLGLIGLAQLVREAPPFHPSTTVNLWRAIHGVSLLVGTMIICFGFAFGLMYLVQSHRLKSKVRSRGGLRLPTLEFLQSMNRSSLFISTVSLGLGLLSGIVLNLGRDGQIAWYSGGILFTVVLFAWSLIASLMELSSSSALGGRQSAYLAIANFFFLVVVLGLVLFSSHGIPPIPSTTVGFSQELLGQVTQGPI
;
A
#
# COMPACT_ATOMS: atom_id res chain seq x y z
N MET A 1 5.93 -27.80 -9.24
CA MET A 1 5.26 -26.47 -9.37
C MET A 1 3.89 -26.59 -8.71
N LEU A 2 3.57 -25.76 -7.71
CA LEU A 2 2.21 -25.70 -7.14
C LEU A 2 1.35 -24.79 -8.02
N THR A 3 0.87 -25.32 -9.15
CA THR A 3 0.12 -24.61 -10.20
C THR A 3 -1.34 -24.29 -9.85
N GLY A 4 -1.72 -24.32 -8.57
CA GLY A 4 -3.13 -24.18 -8.15
C GLY A 4 -3.41 -23.09 -7.11
N VAL A 5 -2.42 -22.36 -6.62
CA VAL A 5 -2.65 -21.33 -5.59
C VAL A 5 -3.13 -20.05 -6.25
N SER A 6 -4.45 -19.86 -6.29
CA SER A 6 -5.07 -18.64 -6.80
C SER A 6 -5.12 -17.55 -5.72
N VAL A 7 -5.30 -16.29 -6.15
CA VAL A 7 -5.52 -15.15 -5.24
C VAL A 7 -6.71 -15.41 -4.30
N SER A 8 -7.73 -16.12 -4.80
CA SER A 8 -8.90 -16.51 -4.01
C SER A 8 -8.54 -17.36 -2.79
N CYS A 9 -7.49 -18.18 -2.85
CA CYS A 9 -7.09 -19.06 -1.75
C CYS A 9 -6.69 -18.28 -0.50
N PHE A 10 -5.71 -17.37 -0.60
CA PHE A 10 -5.30 -16.58 0.55
C PHE A 10 -6.34 -15.50 0.91
N LEU A 11 -7.07 -14.96 -0.07
CA LEU A 11 -8.17 -14.02 0.18
C LEU A 11 -9.24 -14.64 1.08
N LEU A 12 -9.72 -15.85 0.74
CA LEU A 12 -10.71 -16.56 1.55
C LEU A 12 -10.17 -16.82 2.96
N SER A 13 -8.89 -17.17 3.08
CA SER A 13 -8.25 -17.36 4.38
C SER A 13 -8.30 -16.12 5.26
N TYR A 14 -7.96 -14.95 4.70
CA TYR A 14 -8.04 -13.68 5.42
C TYR A 14 -9.48 -13.24 5.68
N VAL A 15 -10.44 -13.52 4.79
CA VAL A 15 -11.87 -13.29 5.04
C VAL A 15 -12.36 -14.13 6.23
N VAL A 16 -11.99 -15.41 6.32
CA VAL A 16 -12.34 -16.25 7.46
C VAL A 16 -11.75 -15.68 8.76
N VAL A 17 -10.50 -15.23 8.75
CA VAL A 17 -9.88 -14.56 9.91
C VAL A 17 -10.70 -13.33 10.31
N LEU A 18 -11.11 -12.49 9.36
CA LEU A 18 -11.95 -11.31 9.63
C LEU A 18 -13.30 -11.68 10.23
N VAL A 19 -13.96 -12.72 9.71
CA VAL A 19 -15.25 -13.21 10.23
C VAL A 19 -15.09 -13.76 11.65
N VAL A 20 -14.01 -14.51 11.92
CA VAL A 20 -13.72 -15.05 13.27
C VAL A 20 -13.40 -13.92 14.26
N GLU A 21 -12.68 -12.88 13.84
CA GLU A 21 -12.47 -11.66 14.64
C GLU A 21 -13.77 -10.88 14.87
N ALA A 22 -14.60 -10.70 13.85
CA ALA A 22 -15.90 -10.01 13.97
C ALA A 22 -16.89 -10.78 14.86
N SER A 23 -16.82 -12.12 14.89
CA SER A 23 -17.66 -12.94 15.77
C SER A 23 -17.42 -12.68 17.27
N ARG A 24 -16.35 -11.95 17.64
CA ARG A 24 -16.13 -11.47 19.03
C ARG A 24 -17.32 -10.68 19.56
N PHE A 25 -18.03 -9.95 18.71
CA PHE A 25 -19.20 -9.17 19.11
C PHE A 25 -20.42 -10.04 19.46
N LEU A 26 -20.48 -11.28 18.96
CA LEU A 26 -21.66 -12.14 19.05
C LEU A 26 -21.45 -13.33 20.00
N PHE A 27 -20.28 -13.98 19.97
CA PHE A 27 -20.06 -15.25 20.68
C PHE A 27 -18.66 -15.35 21.34
N LYS A 28 -18.58 -16.11 22.43
CA LYS A 28 -17.32 -16.54 23.04
C LYS A 28 -16.90 -17.89 22.45
N LEU A 29 -15.85 -17.90 21.63
CA LEU A 29 -15.32 -19.13 21.03
C LEU A 29 -14.08 -19.62 21.81
N PRO A 30 -14.11 -20.81 22.44
CA PRO A 30 -12.91 -21.41 23.01
C PRO A 30 -11.91 -21.74 21.90
N GLY A 31 -10.62 -21.48 22.12
CA GLY A 31 -9.58 -21.73 21.12
C GLY A 31 -9.54 -20.75 19.93
N ARG A 32 -10.26 -19.61 20.00
CA ARG A 32 -10.28 -18.59 18.92
C ARG A 32 -8.88 -18.22 18.42
N SER A 33 -7.94 -17.97 19.32
CA SER A 33 -6.58 -17.58 18.94
C SER A 33 -5.85 -18.67 18.15
N VAL A 34 -6.12 -19.95 18.43
CA VAL A 34 -5.56 -21.07 17.65
C VAL A 34 -6.13 -21.07 16.23
N VAL A 35 -7.45 -20.91 16.10
CA VAL A 35 -8.11 -20.81 14.77
C VAL A 35 -7.58 -19.61 13.98
N LEU A 36 -7.44 -18.46 14.62
CA LEU A 36 -6.91 -17.26 13.98
C LEU A 36 -5.46 -17.45 13.50
N ILE A 37 -4.59 -17.99 14.35
CA ILE A 37 -3.18 -18.24 14.00
C ILE A 37 -3.09 -19.28 12.88
N ALA A 38 -3.87 -20.37 12.95
CA ALA A 38 -3.89 -21.42 11.94
C ALA A 38 -4.38 -20.90 10.58
N MET A 39 -5.45 -20.09 10.55
CA MET A 39 -5.98 -19.55 9.30
C MET A 39 -5.10 -18.42 8.75
N LEU A 40 -4.49 -17.60 9.61
CA LEU A 40 -3.49 -16.61 9.18
C LEU A 40 -2.25 -17.27 8.61
N SER A 41 -1.74 -18.33 9.25
CA SER A 41 -0.56 -19.05 8.77
C SER A 41 -0.84 -19.78 7.45
N ALA A 42 -1.99 -20.44 7.32
CA ALA A 42 -2.41 -21.07 6.07
C ALA A 42 -2.55 -20.04 4.94
N GLY A 43 -3.22 -18.92 5.20
CA GLY A 43 -3.36 -17.82 4.23
C GLY A 43 -2.02 -17.22 3.83
N LEU A 44 -1.13 -16.98 4.81
CA LEU A 44 0.20 -16.45 4.57
C LEU A 44 1.10 -17.43 3.82
N ALA A 45 1.00 -18.74 4.07
CA ALA A 45 1.72 -19.77 3.32
C ALA A 45 1.27 -19.76 1.85
N ALA A 46 -0.04 -19.77 1.59
CA ALA A 46 -0.58 -19.66 0.24
C ALA A 46 -0.13 -18.35 -0.45
N HIS A 47 -0.20 -17.22 0.26
CA HIS A 47 0.24 -15.92 -0.25
C HIS A 47 1.74 -15.90 -0.56
N SER A 48 2.57 -16.53 0.27
CA SER A 48 4.02 -16.64 0.05
C SER A 48 4.33 -17.51 -1.18
N ILE A 49 3.63 -18.63 -1.35
CA ILE A 49 3.75 -19.48 -2.55
C ILE A 49 3.34 -18.70 -3.80
N PHE A 50 2.26 -17.92 -3.73
CA PHE A 50 1.80 -17.07 -4.83
C PHE A 50 2.87 -16.04 -5.24
N VAL A 51 3.38 -15.27 -4.26
CA VAL A 51 4.43 -14.27 -4.50
C VAL A 51 5.70 -14.92 -5.05
N PHE A 52 6.10 -16.07 -4.51
CA PHE A 52 7.28 -16.81 -4.97
C PHE A 52 7.12 -17.34 -6.41
N ASN A 53 5.94 -17.87 -6.76
CA ASN A 53 5.64 -18.33 -8.12
C ASN A 53 5.68 -17.16 -9.10
N GLU A 54 5.11 -15.99 -8.75
CA GLU A 54 5.18 -14.79 -9.58
C GLU A 54 6.63 -14.32 -9.81
N MET A 55 7.48 -14.40 -8.77
CA MET A 55 8.90 -14.04 -8.90
C MET A 55 9.71 -14.98 -9.82
N ILE A 56 9.33 -16.27 -9.91
CA ILE A 56 10.09 -17.28 -10.66
C ILE A 56 9.53 -17.49 -12.08
N VAL A 57 8.20 -17.53 -12.22
CA VAL A 57 7.52 -17.89 -13.48
C VAL A 57 7.36 -16.68 -14.40
N GLY A 58 7.35 -15.45 -13.85
CA GLY A 58 7.32 -14.21 -14.63
C GLY A 58 8.63 -13.85 -15.36
N VAL A 59 9.59 -14.77 -15.46
CA VAL A 59 10.96 -14.51 -15.94
C VAL A 59 11.21 -15.20 -17.29
N PRO A 60 10.98 -14.53 -18.44
CA PRO A 60 11.70 -14.84 -19.66
C PRO A 60 13.12 -14.27 -19.54
N SER A 61 14.09 -15.11 -19.20
CA SER A 61 15.54 -14.95 -19.47
C SER A 61 16.30 -13.70 -18.98
N SER A 62 15.67 -12.70 -18.36
CA SER A 62 16.33 -11.52 -17.78
C SER A 62 15.85 -11.30 -16.35
N ALA A 63 16.79 -10.91 -15.47
CA ALA A 63 16.70 -10.88 -14.00
C ALA A 63 15.32 -10.60 -13.35
N PRO A 64 15.06 -11.11 -12.13
CA PRO A 64 13.79 -10.88 -11.43
C PRO A 64 13.49 -9.38 -11.26
N GLU A 65 12.55 -8.85 -12.04
CA GLU A 65 12.09 -7.46 -11.88
C GLU A 65 11.05 -7.41 -10.75
N LEU A 66 11.50 -7.52 -9.50
CA LEU A 66 10.67 -7.27 -8.32
C LEU A 66 10.07 -5.87 -8.39
N LEU A 67 8.76 -5.77 -8.09
CA LEU A 67 8.01 -4.50 -8.11
C LEU A 67 7.98 -3.88 -9.52
N SER A 68 7.84 -4.69 -10.57
CA SER A 68 7.72 -4.24 -11.96
C SER A 68 6.30 -3.83 -12.36
N SER A 69 5.29 -4.14 -11.55
CA SER A 69 3.90 -3.76 -11.80
C SER A 69 3.19 -3.31 -10.54
N TRP A 70 2.11 -2.52 -10.73
CA TRP A 70 1.20 -2.14 -9.66
C TRP A 70 0.58 -3.35 -8.96
N PHE A 71 0.27 -4.40 -9.72
CA PHE A 71 -0.24 -5.67 -9.20
C PHE A 71 0.74 -6.28 -8.18
N GLN A 72 1.99 -6.51 -8.58
CA GLN A 72 3.02 -7.10 -7.71
C GLN A 72 3.25 -6.23 -6.48
N TRP A 73 3.30 -4.91 -6.66
CA TRP A 73 3.48 -3.97 -5.56
C TRP A 73 2.37 -4.08 -4.50
N ALA A 74 1.10 -4.12 -4.92
CA ALA A 74 -0.04 -4.22 -4.02
C ALA A 74 -0.11 -5.60 -3.31
N VAL A 75 0.20 -6.69 -4.03
CA VAL A 75 0.27 -8.05 -3.44
C VAL A 75 1.38 -8.13 -2.40
N ILE A 76 2.58 -7.62 -2.70
CA ILE A 76 3.71 -7.64 -1.74
C ILE A 76 3.40 -6.76 -0.52
N ALA A 77 2.77 -5.59 -0.71
CA ALA A 77 2.32 -4.75 0.40
C ALA A 77 1.32 -5.49 1.31
N ALA A 78 0.33 -6.16 0.71
CA ALA A 78 -0.64 -6.98 1.43
C ALA A 78 0.03 -8.14 2.18
N TRP A 79 1.00 -8.81 1.54
CA TRP A 79 1.78 -9.89 2.14
C TRP A 79 2.54 -9.41 3.37
N GLY A 80 3.26 -8.28 3.26
CA GLY A 80 3.99 -7.70 4.39
C GLY A 80 3.08 -7.29 5.55
N LEU A 81 1.89 -6.75 5.27
CA LEU A 81 0.89 -6.48 6.30
C LEU A 81 0.36 -7.76 6.96
N ALA A 82 0.14 -8.82 6.18
CA ALA A 82 -0.30 -10.11 6.69
C ALA A 82 0.77 -10.76 7.60
N VAL A 83 2.06 -10.68 7.24
CA VAL A 83 3.18 -11.12 8.09
C VAL A 83 3.13 -10.41 9.44
N ALA A 84 3.04 -9.09 9.45
CA ALA A 84 2.99 -8.34 10.71
C ALA A 84 1.72 -8.65 11.50
N CYS A 85 0.57 -8.83 10.84
CA CYS A 85 -0.68 -9.22 11.49
C CYS A 85 -0.53 -10.58 12.19
N LEU A 86 0.11 -11.56 11.53
CA LEU A 86 0.40 -12.85 12.15
C LEU A 86 1.34 -12.70 13.35
N ILE A 87 2.44 -11.96 13.22
CA ILE A 87 3.39 -11.71 14.33
C ILE A 87 2.68 -11.06 15.52
N LEU A 88 1.86 -10.05 15.27
CA LEU A 88 1.10 -9.34 16.30
C LEU A 88 0.06 -10.24 16.98
N THR A 89 -0.60 -11.10 16.21
CA THR A 89 -1.58 -12.08 16.72
C THR A 89 -0.89 -13.15 17.58
N ILE A 90 0.28 -13.65 17.17
CA ILE A 90 1.07 -14.61 17.96
C ILE A 90 1.57 -13.96 19.26
N ARG A 91 2.09 -12.73 19.20
CA ARG A 91 2.61 -12.01 20.37
C ARG A 91 1.49 -11.56 21.33
N ASN A 92 0.29 -11.35 20.83
CA ASN A 92 -0.83 -10.80 21.61
C ASN A 92 -2.16 -11.53 21.27
N PRO A 93 -2.30 -12.83 21.55
CA PRO A 93 -3.42 -13.66 21.08
C PRO A 93 -4.78 -13.23 21.62
N ASP A 94 -4.79 -12.54 22.76
CA ASP A 94 -5.99 -11.98 23.38
C ASP A 94 -6.46 -10.68 22.75
N ARG A 95 -5.59 -10.00 21.98
CA ARG A 95 -5.86 -8.66 21.45
C ARG A 95 -6.48 -8.73 20.07
N ALA A 96 -7.58 -8.03 19.86
CA ALA A 96 -8.32 -8.00 18.59
C ALA A 96 -7.66 -7.09 17.53
N MET A 97 -6.34 -7.21 17.34
CA MET A 97 -5.61 -6.40 16.35
C MET A 97 -5.97 -6.78 14.91
N GLY A 98 -6.21 -8.07 14.67
CA GLY A 98 -6.60 -8.60 13.36
C GLY A 98 -7.87 -7.96 12.80
N LEU A 99 -8.80 -7.55 13.67
CA LEU A 99 -10.04 -6.89 13.26
C LEU A 99 -9.81 -5.59 12.47
N PHE A 100 -8.70 -4.88 12.70
CA PHE A 100 -8.37 -3.64 12.01
C PHE A 100 -7.32 -3.82 10.92
N LEU A 101 -6.37 -4.74 11.11
CA LEU A 101 -5.31 -4.99 10.12
C LEU A 101 -5.79 -5.78 8.91
N ILE A 102 -6.66 -6.77 9.11
CA ILE A 102 -7.13 -7.65 8.03
C ILE A 102 -7.98 -6.92 6.98
N PRO A 103 -8.89 -5.98 7.34
CA PRO A 103 -9.56 -5.16 6.34
C PRO A 103 -8.59 -4.41 5.43
N VAL A 104 -7.45 -3.94 5.96
CA VAL A 104 -6.43 -3.24 5.17
C VAL A 104 -5.69 -4.21 4.24
N VAL A 105 -5.36 -5.42 4.73
CA VAL A 105 -4.80 -6.50 3.88
C VAL A 105 -5.76 -6.84 2.74
N LEU A 106 -7.04 -7.05 3.03
CA LEU A 106 -8.07 -7.34 2.03
C LEU A 106 -8.26 -6.19 1.05
N GLY A 107 -8.22 -4.94 1.52
CA GLY A 107 -8.27 -3.75 0.68
C GLY A 107 -7.11 -3.69 -0.32
N LEU A 108 -5.88 -4.00 0.11
CA LEU A 108 -4.71 -4.07 -0.78
C LEU A 108 -4.81 -5.22 -1.78
N ILE A 109 -5.32 -6.39 -1.37
CA ILE A 109 -5.57 -7.51 -2.31
C ILE A 109 -6.64 -7.13 -3.33
N GLY A 110 -7.71 -6.45 -2.89
CA GLY A 110 -8.74 -5.91 -3.78
C GLY A 110 -8.15 -4.90 -4.76
N LEU A 111 -7.33 -3.96 -4.29
CA LEU A 111 -6.61 -3.01 -5.14
C LEU A 111 -5.73 -3.74 -6.16
N ALA A 112 -5.00 -4.78 -5.74
CA ALA A 112 -4.20 -5.59 -6.66
C ALA A 112 -5.06 -6.16 -7.80
N GLN A 113 -6.25 -6.69 -7.51
CA GLN A 113 -7.15 -7.18 -8.57
C GLN A 113 -7.62 -6.07 -9.51
N LEU A 114 -7.89 -4.87 -8.99
CA LEU A 114 -8.30 -3.72 -9.82
C LEU A 114 -7.21 -3.23 -10.77
N VAL A 115 -5.94 -3.32 -10.35
CA VAL A 115 -4.78 -2.85 -11.13
C VAL A 115 -4.04 -4.00 -11.82
N ARG A 116 -4.66 -5.18 -11.96
CA ARG A 116 -4.02 -6.38 -12.52
C ARG A 116 -3.55 -6.20 -13.95
N GLU A 117 -4.37 -5.53 -14.76
CA GLU A 117 -4.10 -5.26 -16.18
C GLU A 117 -3.41 -3.91 -16.39
N ALA A 118 -3.01 -3.21 -15.32
CA ALA A 118 -2.29 -1.95 -15.44
C ALA A 118 -0.92 -2.21 -16.11
N PRO A 119 -0.47 -1.34 -17.03
CA PRO A 119 0.81 -1.51 -17.68
C PRO A 119 1.96 -1.65 -16.67
N PRO A 120 2.93 -2.53 -16.94
CA PRO A 120 4.12 -2.64 -16.10
C PRO A 120 4.90 -1.31 -16.12
N PHE A 121 5.64 -1.06 -15.06
CA PHE A 121 6.62 0.02 -15.02
C PHE A 121 7.66 -0.19 -16.12
N HIS A 122 8.18 0.90 -16.68
CA HIS A 122 9.07 0.90 -17.85
C HIS A 122 10.03 -0.31 -17.91
N PRO A 123 9.93 -1.15 -18.96
CA PRO A 123 10.83 -2.28 -19.15
C PRO A 123 12.25 -1.77 -19.26
N SER A 124 13.13 -2.24 -18.38
CA SER A 124 14.54 -1.89 -18.49
C SER A 124 15.36 -3.11 -18.13
N THR A 125 16.20 -3.55 -19.07
CA THR A 125 16.98 -4.79 -19.01
C THR A 125 17.96 -4.89 -17.84
N THR A 126 18.03 -3.88 -16.97
CA THR A 126 18.87 -3.88 -15.77
C THR A 126 18.17 -3.18 -14.60
N VAL A 127 17.98 -3.91 -13.50
CA VAL A 127 17.62 -3.33 -12.20
C VAL A 127 18.82 -2.54 -11.69
N ASN A 128 18.77 -1.21 -11.75
CA ASN A 128 19.78 -0.35 -11.14
C ASN A 128 19.47 -0.18 -9.64
N LEU A 129 20.51 0.04 -8.84
CA LEU A 129 20.40 0.19 -7.38
C LEU A 129 19.38 1.26 -6.97
N TRP A 130 19.34 2.38 -7.69
CA TRP A 130 18.41 3.49 -7.42
C TRP A 130 16.95 3.12 -7.61
N ARG A 131 16.59 2.33 -8.64
CA ARG A 131 15.23 1.83 -8.84
C ARG A 131 14.80 0.89 -7.72
N ALA A 132 15.70 0.01 -7.27
CA ALA A 132 15.43 -0.87 -6.13
C ALA A 132 15.19 -0.05 -4.85
N ILE A 133 16.05 0.92 -4.55
CA ILE A 133 15.88 1.83 -3.41
C ILE A 133 14.55 2.59 -3.52
N HIS A 134 14.22 3.14 -4.69
CA HIS A 134 12.97 3.86 -4.94
C HIS A 134 11.73 2.98 -4.70
N GLY A 135 11.65 1.82 -5.35
CA GLY A 135 10.51 0.92 -5.24
C GLY A 135 10.32 0.38 -3.82
N VAL A 136 11.40 -0.09 -3.19
CA VAL A 136 11.34 -0.67 -1.83
C VAL A 136 11.00 0.39 -0.79
N SER A 137 11.56 1.60 -0.88
CA SER A 137 11.27 2.66 0.09
C SER A 137 9.84 3.18 -0.03
N LEU A 138 9.26 3.29 -1.22
CA LEU A 138 7.83 3.64 -1.38
C LEU A 138 6.90 2.51 -0.91
N LEU A 139 7.27 1.25 -1.15
CA LEU A 139 6.55 0.09 -0.64
C LEU A 139 6.53 0.06 0.89
N VAL A 140 7.70 0.18 1.53
CA VAL A 140 7.83 0.22 2.99
C VAL A 140 7.05 1.42 3.55
N GLY A 141 7.18 2.59 2.94
CA GLY A 141 6.44 3.79 3.34
C GLY A 141 4.93 3.54 3.35
N THR A 142 4.40 2.94 2.28
CA THR A 142 2.97 2.59 2.16
C THR A 142 2.55 1.61 3.24
N MET A 143 3.31 0.53 3.46
CA MET A 143 3.00 -0.46 4.48
C MET A 143 2.92 0.20 5.87
N ILE A 144 3.88 1.07 6.19
CA ILE A 144 3.93 1.77 7.47
C ILE A 144 2.77 2.76 7.63
N ILE A 145 2.37 3.47 6.57
CA ILE A 145 1.17 4.33 6.60
C ILE A 145 -0.09 3.49 6.87
N CYS A 146 -0.21 2.33 6.22
CA CYS A 146 -1.32 1.40 6.43
C CYS A 146 -1.36 0.86 7.88
N PHE A 147 -0.20 0.57 8.49
CA PHE A 147 -0.13 0.23 9.92
C PHE A 147 -0.56 1.41 10.80
N GLY A 148 -0.08 2.62 10.51
CA GLY A 148 -0.47 3.84 11.21
C GLY A 148 -1.98 4.07 11.17
N PHE A 149 -2.63 3.82 10.03
CA PHE A 149 -4.09 3.87 9.91
C PHE A 149 -4.78 2.87 10.83
N ALA A 150 -4.37 1.60 10.79
CA ALA A 150 -4.97 0.56 11.62
C ALA A 150 -4.80 0.85 13.12
N PHE A 151 -3.61 1.25 13.56
CA PHE A 151 -3.35 1.63 14.95
C PHE A 151 -4.05 2.94 15.35
N GLY A 152 -4.20 3.90 14.42
CA GLY A 152 -4.99 5.12 14.58
C GLY A 152 -6.46 4.81 14.86
N LEU A 153 -7.07 3.93 14.06
CA LEU A 153 -8.44 3.48 14.30
C LEU A 153 -8.58 2.75 15.65
N MET A 154 -7.66 1.84 15.96
CA MET A 154 -7.64 1.17 17.27
C MET A 154 -7.56 2.18 18.43
N TYR A 155 -6.73 3.22 18.29
CA TYR A 155 -6.57 4.26 19.29
C TYR A 155 -7.88 5.03 19.50
N LEU A 156 -8.53 5.46 18.41
CA LEU A 156 -9.78 6.21 18.51
C LEU A 156 -10.89 5.38 19.17
N VAL A 157 -11.05 4.11 18.76
CA VAL A 157 -12.00 3.18 19.37
C VAL A 157 -11.71 3.01 20.85
N GLN A 158 -10.46 2.74 21.24
CA GLN A 158 -10.09 2.56 22.64
C GLN A 158 -10.28 3.84 23.47
N SER A 159 -9.97 5.01 22.91
CA SER A 159 -10.17 6.30 23.57
C SER A 159 -11.67 6.61 23.80
N HIS A 160 -12.53 6.26 22.85
CA HIS A 160 -13.97 6.45 22.96
C HIS A 160 -14.57 5.51 24.02
N ARG A 161 -14.10 4.26 24.09
CA ARG A 161 -14.55 3.27 25.10
C ARG A 161 -14.25 3.69 26.52
N LEU A 162 -13.05 4.23 26.77
CA LEU A 162 -12.66 4.69 28.11
C LEU A 162 -13.50 5.90 28.55
N LYS A 163 -13.80 6.82 27.63
CA LYS A 163 -14.64 7.99 27.92
C LYS A 163 -16.11 7.62 28.17
N SER A 164 -16.64 6.65 27.43
CA SER A 164 -18.04 6.23 27.54
C SER A 164 -18.31 5.26 28.71
N LYS A 165 -17.30 4.91 29.52
CA LYS A 165 -17.37 3.90 30.61
C LYS A 165 -18.00 2.57 30.18
N VAL A 166 -18.00 2.27 28.88
CA VAL A 166 -18.58 1.04 28.35
C VAL A 166 -17.67 -0.11 28.75
N ARG A 167 -18.12 -0.93 29.73
CA ARG A 167 -17.48 -2.21 30.07
C ARG A 167 -17.25 -2.97 28.77
N SER A 168 -16.12 -3.69 28.66
CA SER A 168 -15.79 -4.48 27.47
C SER A 168 -16.90 -5.49 27.11
N ARG A 169 -17.92 -5.04 26.37
CA ARG A 169 -18.95 -5.87 25.77
C ARG A 169 -18.24 -6.67 24.68
N GLY A 170 -18.12 -7.98 24.86
CA GLY A 170 -17.69 -8.90 23.79
C GLY A 170 -16.21 -9.29 23.73
N GLY A 171 -15.41 -9.15 24.79
CA GLY A 171 -14.04 -9.71 24.79
C GLY A 171 -13.06 -9.02 23.81
N LEU A 172 -13.38 -7.79 23.39
CA LEU A 172 -12.50 -6.96 22.56
C LEU A 172 -11.43 -6.29 23.45
N ARG A 173 -10.34 -7.02 23.71
CA ARG A 173 -9.15 -6.46 24.37
C ARG A 173 -8.31 -5.75 23.30
N LEU A 174 -8.12 -4.45 23.46
CA LEU A 174 -7.20 -3.67 22.63
C LEU A 174 -5.91 -3.41 23.41
N PRO A 175 -4.79 -3.09 22.73
CA PRO A 175 -3.56 -2.64 23.39
C PRO A 175 -3.80 -1.39 24.24
N THR A 176 -2.84 -1.05 25.09
CA THR A 176 -2.91 0.19 25.88
C THR A 176 -2.80 1.42 24.96
N LEU A 177 -3.30 2.57 25.43
CA LEU A 177 -3.28 3.80 24.64
C LEU A 177 -1.86 4.27 24.35
N GLU A 178 -0.94 4.07 25.29
CA GLU A 178 0.48 4.46 25.18
C GLU A 178 1.17 3.63 24.09
N PHE A 179 0.88 2.33 24.02
CA PHE A 179 1.38 1.47 22.95
C PHE A 179 0.88 1.94 21.58
N LEU A 180 -0.43 2.19 21.46
CA LEU A 180 -1.03 2.63 20.19
C LEU A 180 -0.52 4.01 19.76
N GLN A 181 -0.36 4.94 20.71
CA GLN A 181 0.23 6.25 20.45
C GLN A 181 1.69 6.12 19.98
N SER A 182 2.48 5.30 20.64
CA SER A 182 3.88 5.03 20.26
C SER A 182 3.97 4.46 18.85
N MET A 183 3.12 3.46 18.52
CA MET A 183 3.08 2.88 17.18
C MET A 183 2.65 3.88 16.10
N ASN A 184 1.66 4.75 16.36
CA ASN A 184 1.27 5.80 15.42
C ASN A 184 2.41 6.82 15.20
N ARG A 185 3.06 7.27 16.28
CA ARG A 185 4.19 8.21 16.20
C ARG A 185 5.36 7.62 15.43
N SER A 186 5.74 6.38 15.71
CA SER A 186 6.76 5.67 14.95
C SER A 186 6.36 5.49 13.50
N SER A 187 5.09 5.19 13.21
CA SER A 187 4.60 5.03 11.84
C SER A 187 4.71 6.33 11.04
N LEU A 188 4.35 7.48 11.62
CA LEU A 188 4.50 8.79 10.97
C LEU A 188 5.97 9.07 10.61
N PHE A 189 6.87 8.87 11.57
CA PHE A 189 8.30 9.13 11.36
C PHE A 189 8.91 8.17 10.32
N ILE A 190 8.70 6.86 10.48
CA ILE A 190 9.28 5.84 9.58
C ILE A 190 8.73 6.00 8.16
N SER A 191 7.42 6.24 8.00
CA SER A 191 6.84 6.47 6.68
C SER A 191 7.39 7.72 6.01
N THR A 192 7.56 8.82 6.76
CA THR A 192 8.15 10.07 6.23
C THR A 192 9.58 9.87 5.75
N VAL A 193 10.42 9.19 6.54
CA VAL A 193 11.80 8.86 6.13
C VAL A 193 11.79 7.99 4.88
N SER A 194 10.93 6.97 4.84
CA SER A 194 10.82 6.05 3.70
C SER A 194 10.33 6.77 2.42
N LEU A 195 9.33 7.65 2.53
CA LEU A 195 8.87 8.49 1.42
C LEU A 195 9.97 9.44 0.94
N GLY A 196 10.74 10.03 1.85
CA GLY A 196 11.88 10.88 1.51
C GLY A 196 12.96 10.13 0.73
N LEU A 197 13.33 8.93 1.18
CA LEU A 197 14.26 8.05 0.45
C LEU A 197 13.73 7.68 -0.94
N GLY A 198 12.43 7.39 -1.04
CA GLY A 198 11.77 7.12 -2.32
C GLY A 198 11.81 8.31 -3.27
N LEU A 199 11.48 9.50 -2.78
CA LEU A 199 11.50 10.73 -3.56
C LEU A 199 12.93 11.05 -4.05
N LEU A 200 13.91 11.03 -3.16
CA LEU A 200 15.31 11.33 -3.50
C LEU A 200 15.88 10.34 -4.53
N SER A 201 15.68 9.04 -4.31
CA SER A 201 16.13 8.02 -5.27
C SER A 201 15.40 8.12 -6.62
N GLY A 202 14.12 8.53 -6.63
CA GLY A 202 13.36 8.81 -7.84
C GLY A 202 13.91 9.99 -8.64
N ILE A 203 14.32 11.07 -7.96
CA ILE A 203 14.97 12.24 -8.59
C ILE A 203 16.30 11.82 -9.25
N VAL A 204 17.13 11.05 -8.53
CA VAL A 204 18.40 10.54 -9.06
C VAL A 204 18.17 9.65 -10.29
N LEU A 205 17.14 8.80 -10.25
CA LEU A 205 16.79 7.94 -11.37
C LEU A 205 16.34 8.73 -12.61
N ASN A 206 15.60 9.82 -12.43
CA ASN A 206 15.13 10.66 -13.54
C ASN A 206 16.28 11.48 -14.16
N LEU A 207 17.15 12.05 -13.33
CA LEU A 207 18.38 12.72 -13.78
C LEU A 207 19.30 11.79 -14.57
N GLY A 208 19.45 10.53 -14.14
CA GLY A 208 20.31 9.55 -14.82
C GLY A 208 19.76 9.01 -16.14
N ARG A 209 18.45 9.17 -16.42
CA ARG A 209 17.81 8.71 -17.67
C ARG A 209 17.75 9.79 -18.74
N ASP A 210 17.17 10.93 -18.38
CA ASP A 210 16.78 11.96 -19.36
C ASP A 210 17.58 13.26 -19.20
N GLY A 211 18.43 13.36 -18.16
CA GLY A 211 19.18 14.57 -17.83
C GLY A 211 18.32 15.75 -17.37
N GLN A 212 17.00 15.60 -17.34
CA GLN A 212 16.03 16.62 -16.94
C GLN A 212 15.00 16.03 -15.97
N ILE A 213 14.49 16.86 -15.06
CA ILE A 213 13.46 16.47 -14.10
C ILE A 213 12.10 16.99 -14.58
N ALA A 214 11.20 16.07 -14.94
CA ALA A 214 9.82 16.42 -15.30
C ALA A 214 8.98 16.70 -14.05
N TRP A 215 9.25 17.82 -13.37
CA TRP A 215 8.62 18.19 -12.08
C TRP A 215 7.08 18.16 -12.10
N TYR A 216 6.49 18.45 -13.25
CA TYR A 216 5.03 18.48 -13.44
C TYR A 216 4.44 17.15 -13.92
N SER A 217 5.25 16.11 -14.05
CA SER A 217 4.72 14.76 -14.25
C SER A 217 3.90 14.37 -13.00
N GLY A 218 2.71 13.80 -13.22
CA GLY A 218 1.79 13.46 -12.13
C GLY A 218 2.46 12.62 -11.03
N GLY A 219 3.30 11.64 -11.43
CA GLY A 219 4.02 10.79 -10.48
C GLY A 219 4.92 11.57 -9.51
N ILE A 220 5.74 12.51 -10.01
CA ILE A 220 6.66 13.30 -9.17
C ILE A 220 5.86 14.27 -8.31
N LEU A 221 4.93 15.03 -8.92
CA LEU A 221 4.14 16.04 -8.22
C LEU A 221 3.34 15.43 -7.06
N PHE A 222 2.61 14.34 -7.30
CA PHE A 222 1.80 13.72 -6.26
C PHE A 222 2.65 13.07 -5.15
N THR A 223 3.82 12.52 -5.48
CA THR A 223 4.76 11.99 -4.48
C THR A 223 5.35 13.11 -3.61
N VAL A 224 5.69 14.26 -4.19
CA VAL A 224 6.15 15.44 -3.44
C VAL A 224 5.07 15.94 -2.49
N VAL A 225 3.81 16.02 -2.95
CA VAL A 225 2.67 16.42 -2.11
C VAL A 225 2.47 15.46 -0.94
N LEU A 226 2.51 14.14 -1.19
CA LEU A 226 2.40 13.13 -0.14
C LEU A 226 3.55 13.25 0.87
N PHE A 227 4.78 13.40 0.40
CA PHE A 227 5.95 13.58 1.26
C PHE A 227 5.84 14.84 2.10
N ALA A 228 5.47 15.98 1.50
CA ALA A 228 5.31 17.25 2.20
C ALA A 228 4.25 17.16 3.31
N TRP A 229 3.09 16.56 3.01
CA TRP A 229 2.07 16.31 4.02
C TRP A 229 2.58 15.41 5.15
N SER A 230 3.21 14.28 4.82
CA SER A 230 3.73 13.34 5.82
C SER A 230 4.82 13.97 6.70
N LEU A 231 5.66 14.84 6.11
CA LEU A 231 6.66 15.61 6.83
C LEU A 231 6.03 16.60 7.80
N ILE A 232 5.03 17.37 7.34
CA ILE A 232 4.27 18.30 8.20
C ILE A 232 3.63 17.53 9.35
N ALA A 233 2.94 16.41 9.06
CA ALA A 233 2.33 15.56 10.07
C ALA A 233 3.36 15.06 11.11
N SER A 234 4.53 14.62 10.66
CA SER A 234 5.62 14.19 11.56
C SER A 234 6.15 15.34 12.42
N LEU A 235 6.36 16.53 11.85
CA LEU A 235 6.81 17.69 12.61
C LEU A 235 5.76 18.18 13.61
N MET A 236 4.48 18.14 13.25
CA MET A 236 3.38 18.43 14.16
C MET A 236 3.34 17.44 15.33
N GLU A 237 3.58 16.15 15.08
CA GLU A 237 3.65 15.14 16.14
C GLU A 237 4.91 15.30 17.03
N LEU A 238 6.05 15.68 16.45
CA LEU A 238 7.29 15.91 17.20
C LEU A 238 7.25 17.18 18.06
N SER A 239 6.56 18.22 17.61
CA SER A 239 6.41 19.51 18.32
C SER A 239 5.36 19.47 19.45
N SER A 240 4.51 18.45 19.48
CA SER A 240 3.51 18.28 20.52
C SER A 240 4.11 17.78 21.84
N SER A 241 4.47 18.72 22.71
CA SER A 241 5.08 18.46 24.03
C SER A 241 4.13 18.02 25.15
N SER A 242 2.92 17.52 24.86
CA SER A 242 1.84 17.43 25.88
C SER A 242 1.29 16.02 26.09
N ALA A 243 1.08 15.67 27.37
CA ALA A 243 0.39 14.48 27.88
C ALA A 243 -1.06 14.29 27.37
N LEU A 244 -1.59 15.23 26.60
CA LEU A 244 -2.89 15.15 25.88
C LEU A 244 -2.76 14.67 24.42
N GLY A 245 -1.53 14.43 23.93
CA GLY A 245 -1.17 14.27 22.51
C GLY A 245 -1.51 12.93 21.83
N GLY A 246 -1.98 11.91 22.55
CA GLY A 246 -2.23 10.60 21.90
C GLY A 246 -3.34 10.60 20.85
N ARG A 247 -4.31 11.53 20.95
CA ARG A 247 -5.35 11.69 19.93
C ARG A 247 -4.82 12.29 18.63
N GLN A 248 -3.84 13.20 18.74
CA GLN A 248 -3.26 13.88 17.59
C GLN A 248 -2.55 12.88 16.69
N SER A 249 -1.71 12.00 17.25
CA SER A 249 -0.97 10.99 16.48
C SER A 249 -1.91 10.06 15.71
N ALA A 250 -3.04 9.68 16.31
CA ALA A 250 -4.07 8.88 15.66
C ALA A 250 -4.73 9.62 14.48
N TYR A 251 -5.12 10.88 14.66
CA TYR A 251 -5.71 11.67 13.57
C TYR A 251 -4.72 11.93 12.43
N LEU A 252 -3.46 12.25 12.76
CA LEU A 252 -2.41 12.47 11.77
C LEU A 252 -2.11 11.19 10.98
N ALA A 253 -2.04 10.03 11.64
CA ALA A 253 -1.83 8.75 10.97
C ALA A 253 -3.00 8.39 10.02
N ILE A 254 -4.24 8.60 10.47
CA ILE A 254 -5.43 8.41 9.64
C ILE A 254 -5.44 9.37 8.44
N ALA A 255 -5.13 10.65 8.66
CA ALA A 255 -5.05 11.63 7.59
C ALA A 255 -3.95 11.27 6.58
N ASN A 256 -2.79 10.80 7.04
CA ASN A 256 -1.70 10.36 6.15
C ASN A 256 -2.13 9.20 5.24
N PHE A 257 -2.95 8.28 5.76
CA PHE A 257 -3.53 7.21 4.94
C PHE A 257 -4.52 7.73 3.89
N PHE A 258 -5.39 8.68 4.23
CA PHE A 258 -6.29 9.28 3.24
C PHE A 258 -5.52 10.04 2.16
N PHE A 259 -4.47 10.79 2.52
CA PHE A 259 -3.58 11.42 1.55
C PHE A 259 -2.90 10.38 0.65
N LEU A 260 -2.41 9.27 1.21
CA LEU A 260 -1.86 8.16 0.44
C LEU A 260 -2.88 7.60 -0.56
N VAL A 261 -4.13 7.35 -0.14
CA VAL A 261 -5.18 6.81 -1.02
C VAL A 261 -5.51 7.78 -2.16
N VAL A 262 -5.62 9.08 -1.85
CA VAL A 262 -5.88 10.12 -2.87
C VAL A 262 -4.72 10.19 -3.86
N VAL A 263 -3.48 10.26 -3.38
CA VAL A 263 -2.29 10.33 -4.23
C VAL A 263 -2.14 9.07 -5.07
N LEU A 264 -2.31 7.89 -4.49
CA LEU A 264 -2.25 6.62 -5.21
C LEU A 264 -3.33 6.53 -6.29
N GLY A 265 -4.55 6.94 -5.98
CA GLY A 265 -5.63 7.05 -6.96
C GLY A 265 -5.27 7.99 -8.11
N LEU A 266 -4.82 9.22 -7.80
CA LEU A 266 -4.41 10.20 -8.80
C LEU A 266 -3.27 9.69 -9.69
N VAL A 267 -2.27 9.01 -9.12
CA VAL A 267 -1.16 8.41 -9.89
C VAL A 267 -1.68 7.32 -10.84
N LEU A 268 -2.55 6.44 -10.36
CA LEU A 268 -3.14 5.37 -11.18
C LEU A 268 -3.96 5.96 -12.33
N PHE A 269 -4.82 6.96 -12.07
CA PHE A 269 -5.64 7.60 -13.11
C PHE A 269 -4.84 8.48 -14.07
N SER A 270 -3.81 9.19 -13.58
CA SER A 270 -2.99 10.07 -14.43
C SER A 270 -2.11 9.30 -15.41
N SER A 271 -1.79 8.04 -15.10
CA SER A 271 -1.07 7.15 -16.02
C SER A 271 -1.96 6.55 -17.12
N HIS A 272 -3.30 6.67 -17.01
CA HIS A 272 -4.28 6.05 -17.93
C HIS A 272 -5.13 7.08 -18.70
N GLY A 273 -4.72 8.35 -18.75
CA GLY A 273 -5.48 9.42 -19.38
C GLY A 273 -4.88 9.89 -20.71
N ILE A 274 -5.55 9.51 -21.81
CA ILE A 274 -5.44 9.97 -23.22
C ILE A 274 -4.79 8.91 -24.14
N PRO A 275 -5.60 8.12 -24.89
CA PRO A 275 -5.07 7.43 -26.07
C PRO A 275 -4.46 8.47 -27.03
N PRO A 276 -3.28 8.24 -27.62
CA PRO A 276 -2.74 9.14 -28.63
C PRO A 276 -3.81 9.34 -29.70
N ILE A 277 -4.16 10.60 -29.96
CA ILE A 277 -5.02 10.96 -31.08
C ILE A 277 -4.43 10.25 -32.30
N PRO A 278 -5.20 9.41 -33.01
CA PRO A 278 -4.70 8.74 -34.20
C PRO A 278 -4.08 9.78 -35.12
N SER A 279 -2.79 9.62 -35.42
CA SER A 279 -2.04 10.49 -36.35
C SER A 279 -2.55 10.39 -37.79
N THR A 280 -3.64 9.67 -38.04
CA THR A 280 -4.33 9.57 -39.32
C THR A 280 -4.85 10.90 -39.85
N THR A 281 -5.03 11.93 -39.02
CA THR A 281 -5.49 13.25 -39.51
C THR A 281 -4.38 14.09 -40.14
N VAL A 282 -3.10 13.81 -39.84
CA VAL A 282 -1.97 14.59 -40.39
C VAL A 282 -1.50 14.00 -41.73
N GLY A 283 -1.58 12.68 -41.91
CA GLY A 283 -1.24 12.02 -43.18
C GLY A 283 -2.22 12.34 -44.32
N PHE A 284 -3.52 12.39 -44.04
CA PHE A 284 -4.54 12.64 -45.06
C PHE A 284 -4.47 14.05 -45.67
N SER A 285 -4.04 15.05 -44.88
CA SER A 285 -3.88 16.42 -45.38
C SER A 285 -2.63 16.57 -46.27
N GLN A 286 -1.56 15.81 -46.03
CA GLN A 286 -0.37 15.83 -46.89
C GLN A 286 -0.58 15.11 -48.22
N GLU A 287 -1.35 14.00 -48.27
CA GLU A 287 -1.71 13.37 -49.55
C GLU A 287 -2.62 14.26 -50.41
N LEU A 288 -3.57 14.97 -49.80
CA LEU A 288 -4.44 15.93 -50.51
C LEU A 288 -3.68 17.16 -51.04
N LEU A 289 -2.67 17.65 -50.32
CA LEU A 289 -1.81 18.74 -50.77
C LEU A 289 -0.80 18.31 -51.84
N GLY A 290 -0.36 17.04 -51.84
CA GLY A 290 0.52 16.50 -52.88
C GLY A 290 -0.18 16.22 -54.22
N GLN A 291 -1.48 15.88 -54.20
CA GLN A 291 -2.27 15.59 -55.40
C GLN A 291 -2.70 16.85 -56.18
N VAL A 292 -2.80 18.02 -55.52
CA VAL A 292 -3.22 19.28 -56.20
C VAL A 292 -2.08 19.93 -56.99
N THR A 293 -0.82 19.60 -56.69
CA THR A 293 0.35 20.20 -57.37
C THR A 293 0.81 19.48 -58.64
N GLN A 294 0.10 18.44 -59.11
CA GLN A 294 0.42 17.69 -60.34
C GLN A 294 -0.74 17.67 -61.36
N GLY A 295 -1.35 18.82 -61.63
CA GLY A 295 -2.24 19.01 -62.80
C GLY A 295 -1.44 19.45 -64.03
N PRO A 296 -1.67 18.89 -65.24
CA PRO A 296 -0.84 19.12 -66.42
C PRO A 296 -1.07 20.51 -67.04
N ILE A 297 -0.01 21.04 -67.66
CA ILE A 297 -0.02 22.16 -68.62
C ILE A 297 -0.56 21.66 -69.95
#